data_AF-A0A3C0GHN2-F1
#
_entry.id   AF-A0A3C0GHN2-F1
#
_cell.length_a   1.000
_cell.length_b   1.000
_cell.length_c   1.000
_cell.angle_alpha   90.00
_cell.angle_beta   90.00
_cell.angle_gamma   90.00
#
_symmetry.space_group_name_H-M   'P 1'
#
loop_
_entity.id
_entity.type
_entity.pdbx_description
1 polymer ?
#
loop_
_entity_poly.entity_id
_entity_poly.type
_entity_poly.pdbx_seq_one_letter_code
_entity_poly.pdbx_strand_id
1 'polypeptide(L)'
;MIKEVDLDGKPSIVKVDVLTGRREKIWIKVKDKNRPNTYYTKRFGYVDGKKSFFVNMPQAPEEALVIVYNDRNGLVKADRSFKTRIGVKPLKATPPKMSKKTKAFVKFAQEFAEECGYLAYSEEGVTYKSNNKEYRIDYFDVIRNQRGRQLNTPARISQINGKIEVSAKQFLKYSIPMRMSILLHEYAHFYLNKSPHSEIEADENALRLYLGLEYPKIDIMNVFINVFKRSPSENNKKRFQLLEKYIKTQQE
;
A
#
# COMPACT_ATOMS: atom_id res chain seq x y z
N MET A 1 9.90 9.28 19.22
CA MET A 1 11.08 9.54 18.37
C MET A 1 10.62 9.87 16.95
N ILE A 2 11.19 10.91 16.35
CA ILE A 2 11.02 11.26 14.94
C ILE A 2 12.43 11.43 14.38
N LYS A 3 12.70 10.85 13.20
CA LYS A 3 13.97 10.99 12.51
C LYS A 3 13.73 11.15 11.01
N GLU A 4 14.44 12.10 10.42
CA GLU A 4 14.52 12.27 8.97
C GLU A 4 15.57 11.32 8.40
N VAL A 5 15.24 10.72 7.26
CA VAL A 5 16.17 9.90 6.48
C VAL A 5 16.10 10.32 5.03
N ASP A 6 17.27 10.50 4.44
CA ASP A 6 17.45 10.72 3.02
C ASP A 6 17.46 9.38 2.28
N LEU A 7 16.74 9.30 1.17
CA LEU A 7 16.54 8.12 0.35
C LEU A 7 16.84 8.36 -1.13
N ASP A 8 17.19 9.60 -1.54
CA ASP A 8 17.47 10.02 -2.92
C ASP A 8 16.38 9.64 -3.96
N GLY A 9 15.13 9.42 -3.54
CA GLY A 9 14.08 8.92 -4.41
C GLY A 9 14.33 7.49 -4.94
N LYS A 10 15.29 6.75 -4.36
CA LYS A 10 15.70 5.42 -4.83
C LYS A 10 15.02 4.30 -4.04
N PRO A 11 14.69 3.17 -4.68
CA PRO A 11 14.15 2.00 -4.00
C PRO A 11 15.00 1.61 -2.78
N SER A 12 14.35 1.58 -1.61
CA SER A 12 15.05 1.54 -0.32
C SER A 12 14.36 0.62 0.68
N ILE A 13 15.13 0.17 1.67
CA ILE A 13 14.63 -0.52 2.87
C ILE A 13 14.99 0.33 4.07
N VAL A 14 13.97 0.79 4.78
CA VAL A 14 14.15 1.42 6.10
C VAL A 14 14.10 0.34 7.17
N LYS A 15 15.23 0.11 7.83
CA LYS A 15 15.35 -0.79 8.99
C LYS A 15 15.20 0.01 10.27
N VAL A 16 14.25 -0.39 11.11
CA VAL A 16 14.01 0.18 12.44
C VAL A 16 14.29 -0.89 13.48
N ASP A 17 15.43 -0.78 14.15
CA ASP A 17 15.76 -1.58 15.32
C ASP A 17 15.11 -0.94 16.55
N VAL A 18 14.42 -1.75 17.35
CA VAL A 18 13.78 -1.35 18.60
C VAL A 18 14.23 -2.29 19.72
N LEU A 19 14.54 -1.72 20.87
CA LEU A 19 14.89 -2.45 22.09
C LEU A 19 14.00 -1.96 23.24
N THR A 20 13.32 -2.86 23.93
CA THR A 20 12.50 -2.56 25.10
C THR A 20 12.95 -3.41 26.29
N GLY A 21 12.80 -2.89 27.51
CA GLY A 21 13.12 -3.63 28.74
C GLY A 21 12.01 -4.59 29.19
N ARG A 22 10.82 -4.45 28.63
CA ARG A 22 9.65 -5.32 28.83
C ARG A 22 8.80 -5.35 27.56
N ARG A 23 7.76 -6.18 27.54
CA ARG A 23 6.80 -6.23 26.43
C ARG A 23 6.06 -4.89 26.28
N GLU A 24 6.31 -4.20 25.18
CA GLU A 24 5.69 -2.92 24.83
C GLU A 24 5.08 -2.98 23.42
N LYS A 25 3.99 -2.24 23.19
CA LYS A 25 3.39 -2.07 21.87
C LYS A 25 3.97 -0.83 21.21
N ILE A 26 4.78 -1.02 20.19
CA ILE A 26 5.51 0.05 19.51
C ILE A 26 4.92 0.30 18.13
N TRP A 27 4.54 1.55 17.87
CA TRP A 27 4.13 2.02 16.55
C TRP A 27 5.32 2.46 15.72
N ILE A 28 5.25 2.14 14.43
CA ILE A 28 6.21 2.52 13.42
C ILE A 28 5.44 3.11 12.24
N LYS A 29 5.73 4.35 11.92
CA LYS A 29 5.21 5.03 10.74
C LYS A 29 6.39 5.51 9.92
N VAL A 30 6.32 5.29 8.62
CA VAL A 30 7.23 5.90 7.65
C VAL A 30 6.35 6.66 6.67
N LYS A 31 6.63 7.94 6.47
CA LYS A 31 5.89 8.79 5.54
C LYS A 31 6.85 9.68 4.77
N ASP A 32 6.38 10.18 3.64
CA ASP A 32 7.02 11.31 2.97
C ASP A 32 7.08 12.52 3.92
N LYS A 33 8.23 13.22 3.93
CA LYS A 33 8.44 14.40 4.75
C LYS A 33 7.58 15.59 4.31
N ASN A 34 7.47 15.78 3.00
CA ASN A 34 6.95 16.98 2.36
C ASN A 34 5.52 16.80 1.83
N ARG A 35 5.04 15.56 1.68
CA ARG A 35 3.72 15.24 1.12
C ARG A 35 2.74 14.71 2.17
N PRO A 36 1.56 15.33 2.36
CA PRO A 36 0.58 14.89 3.34
C PRO A 36 -0.09 13.58 2.91
N ASN A 37 -0.53 12.77 3.88
CA ASN A 37 -1.20 11.48 3.66
C ASN A 37 -0.41 10.46 2.83
N THR A 38 0.91 10.63 2.71
CA THR A 38 1.80 9.78 1.90
C THR A 38 2.60 8.87 2.82
N TYR A 39 1.95 7.82 3.34
CA TYR A 39 2.57 6.84 4.25
C TYR A 39 3.09 5.63 3.49
N TYR A 40 4.32 5.19 3.76
CA TYR A 40 4.87 3.92 3.28
C TYR A 40 4.54 2.77 4.23
N THR A 41 4.37 3.06 5.53
CA THR A 41 3.80 2.10 6.48
C THR A 41 3.17 2.82 7.67
N LYS A 42 2.17 2.19 8.28
CA LYS A 42 1.54 2.63 9.53
C LYS A 42 1.10 1.40 10.32
N ARG A 43 2.02 0.82 11.08
CA ARG A 43 1.79 -0.43 11.81
C ARG A 43 2.37 -0.39 13.21
N PHE A 44 1.98 -1.36 14.03
CA PHE A 44 2.61 -1.60 15.32
C PHE A 44 3.12 -3.02 15.42
N GLY A 45 4.01 -3.26 16.37
CA GLY A 45 4.40 -4.59 16.80
C GLY A 45 4.62 -4.63 18.30
N TYR A 46 4.35 -5.77 18.91
CA TYR A 46 4.83 -6.05 20.26
C TYR A 46 6.33 -6.35 20.20
N VAL A 47 7.08 -5.65 21.05
CA VAL A 47 8.53 -5.79 21.22
C VAL A 47 8.78 -6.17 22.66
N ASP A 48 9.53 -7.24 22.85
CA ASP A 48 10.02 -7.70 24.15
C ASP A 48 11.50 -8.05 23.95
N GLY A 49 12.40 -7.31 24.58
CA GLY A 49 13.81 -7.30 24.18
C GLY A 49 14.03 -6.58 22.84
N LYS A 50 14.79 -7.20 21.93
CA LYS A 50 15.23 -6.58 20.66
C LYS A 50 14.40 -7.09 19.49
N LYS A 51 13.93 -6.18 18.62
CA LYS A 51 13.23 -6.52 17.38
C LYS A 51 13.60 -5.57 16.25
N SER A 52 13.77 -6.13 15.06
CA SER A 52 13.98 -5.36 13.82
C SER A 52 12.69 -5.30 13.02
N PHE A 53 12.38 -4.14 12.46
CA PHE A 53 11.30 -3.96 11.51
C PHE A 53 11.87 -3.46 10.19
N PHE A 54 11.38 -4.01 9.08
CA PHE A 54 11.82 -3.66 7.73
C PHE A 54 10.67 -3.08 6.94
N VAL A 55 10.87 -1.89 6.37
CA VAL A 55 9.91 -1.21 5.51
C VAL A 55 10.49 -1.17 4.11
N ASN A 56 10.02 -2.08 3.26
CA ASN A 56 10.39 -2.11 1.86
C ASN A 56 9.66 -0.98 1.12
N MET A 57 10.41 -0.18 0.39
CA MET A 57 9.92 0.98 -0.36
C MET A 57 10.41 0.87 -1.81
N PRO A 58 9.73 0.07 -2.65
CA PRO A 58 10.07 -0.06 -4.07
C PRO A 58 9.96 1.24 -4.86
N GLN A 59 9.08 2.12 -4.39
CA GLN A 59 9.11 3.55 -4.64
C GLN A 59 9.38 4.25 -3.31
N ALA A 60 10.22 5.27 -3.34
CA ALA A 60 10.66 5.99 -2.16
C ALA A 60 10.63 7.50 -2.45
N PRO A 61 10.38 8.34 -1.43
CA PRO A 61 10.48 9.79 -1.57
C PRO A 61 11.96 10.20 -1.56
N GLU A 62 12.25 11.47 -1.81
CA GLU A 62 13.57 12.04 -1.53
C GLU A 62 13.90 11.95 -0.04
N GLU A 63 12.98 12.44 0.80
CA GLU A 63 13.13 12.44 2.24
C GLU A 63 11.94 11.76 2.92
N ALA A 64 12.22 10.86 3.86
CA ALA A 64 11.19 10.22 4.68
C ALA A 64 11.30 10.60 6.16
N LEU A 65 10.14 10.73 6.80
CA LEU A 65 10.01 10.83 8.25
C LEU A 65 9.70 9.46 8.85
N VAL A 66 10.62 8.97 9.67
CA VAL A 66 10.45 7.74 10.46
C VAL A 66 10.00 8.13 11.87
N ILE A 67 8.81 7.69 12.24
CA ILE A 67 8.16 8.01 13.51
C ILE A 67 7.98 6.72 14.30
N VAL A 68 8.59 6.66 15.49
CA VAL A 68 8.51 5.52 16.41
C VAL A 68 8.04 5.99 17.77
N TYR A 69 7.02 5.34 18.32
CA TYR A 69 6.48 5.67 19.63
C TYR A 69 5.84 4.48 20.32
N ASN A 70 5.82 4.51 21.65
CA ASN A 70 5.06 3.55 22.45
C ASN A 70 3.58 3.92 22.43
N ASP A 71 2.70 2.95 22.17
CA ASP A 71 1.25 3.13 22.12
C ASP A 71 0.68 3.76 23.40
N ARG A 72 1.21 3.38 24.57
CA ARG A 72 0.74 3.88 25.88
C ARG A 72 1.13 5.33 26.13
N ASN A 73 2.32 5.72 25.67
CA ASN A 73 2.87 7.05 25.96
C ASN A 73 2.53 8.07 24.86
N GLY A 74 2.19 7.60 23.66
CA GLY A 74 2.05 8.45 22.49
C GLY A 74 3.39 9.03 22.03
N LEU A 75 3.33 10.10 21.24
CA LEU A 75 4.51 10.71 20.63
C LEU A 75 5.20 11.69 21.60
N VAL A 76 6.05 11.16 22.47
CA VAL A 76 6.84 11.98 23.42
C VAL A 76 8.30 12.13 22.97
N LYS A 77 8.91 13.29 23.26
CA LYS A 77 10.29 13.62 22.82
C LYS A 77 11.35 12.69 23.44
N ALA A 78 11.20 12.35 24.73
CA ALA A 78 12.17 11.57 25.49
C ALA A 78 11.56 10.31 26.11
N ASP A 79 11.00 9.44 25.27
CA ASP A 79 10.45 8.16 25.73
C ASP A 79 11.58 7.21 26.17
N ARG A 80 11.63 6.88 27.47
CA ARG A 80 12.61 5.94 28.03
C ARG A 80 12.17 4.48 27.95
N SER A 81 10.93 4.20 27.52
CA SER A 81 10.40 2.83 27.43
C SER A 81 11.02 2.00 26.30
N PHE A 82 11.68 2.66 25.33
CA PHE A 82 12.36 1.99 24.24
C PHE A 82 13.63 2.74 23.80
N LYS A 83 14.57 2.00 23.21
CA LYS A 83 15.69 2.53 22.43
C LYS A 83 15.49 2.16 20.97
N THR A 84 15.99 2.98 20.06
CA THR A 84 15.78 2.78 18.63
C THR A 84 16.99 3.18 17.80
N ARG A 85 17.24 2.45 16.71
CA ARG A 85 18.24 2.76 15.69
C ARG A 85 17.59 2.61 14.32
N ILE A 86 17.79 3.60 13.47
CA ILE A 86 17.29 3.59 12.09
C ILE A 86 18.48 3.48 11.14
N GLY A 87 18.39 2.53 10.20
CA GLY A 87 19.30 2.41 9.08
C GLY A 87 18.54 2.34 7.77
N VAL A 88 19.18 2.79 6.70
CA VAL A 88 18.68 2.70 5.32
C VAL A 88 19.59 1.75 4.55
N LYS A 89 18.99 0.93 3.69
CA LYS A 89 19.71 0.06 2.75
C LYS A 89 19.07 0.17 1.37
N PRO A 90 19.83 0.03 0.28
CA PRO A 90 19.23 -0.05 -1.05
C PRO A 90 18.36 -1.30 -1.16
N LEU A 91 17.20 -1.17 -1.79
CA LEU A 91 16.38 -2.32 -2.17
C LEU A 91 16.90 -2.84 -3.50
N LYS A 92 17.61 -3.98 -3.47
CA LYS A 92 18.03 -4.70 -4.68
C LYS A 92 16.84 -5.45 -5.25
N ALA A 93 15.92 -4.73 -5.89
CA ALA A 93 14.80 -5.36 -6.59
C ALA A 93 15.28 -5.88 -7.94
N THR A 94 15.08 -7.18 -8.20
CA THR A 94 15.15 -7.72 -9.56
C THR A 94 13.79 -7.46 -10.20
N PRO A 95 13.67 -6.58 -11.21
CA PRO A 95 12.37 -6.26 -11.79
C PRO A 95 11.70 -7.53 -12.30
N PRO A 96 10.45 -7.81 -11.93
CA PRO A 96 9.78 -9.02 -12.37
C PRO A 96 9.62 -8.97 -13.90
N LYS A 97 9.63 -10.14 -14.53
CA LYS A 97 9.43 -10.25 -15.98
C LYS A 97 7.99 -9.85 -16.31
N MET A 98 7.81 -8.59 -16.68
CA MET A 98 6.52 -7.99 -17.02
C MET A 98 6.49 -7.58 -18.49
N SER A 99 5.30 -7.61 -19.09
CA SER A 99 5.06 -7.03 -20.42
C SER A 99 5.33 -5.51 -20.38
N LYS A 100 5.62 -4.90 -21.54
CA LYS A 100 5.79 -3.44 -21.65
C LYS A 100 4.55 -2.69 -21.12
N LYS A 101 3.37 -3.21 -21.43
CA LYS A 101 2.07 -2.68 -20.97
C LYS A 101 1.98 -2.68 -19.44
N THR A 102 2.23 -3.82 -18.80
CA THR A 102 2.20 -3.93 -17.34
C THR A 102 3.25 -3.04 -16.67
N LYS A 103 4.46 -2.93 -17.23
CA LYS A 103 5.47 -1.99 -16.70
C LYS A 103 5.00 -0.53 -16.74
N ALA A 104 4.37 -0.12 -17.84
CA ALA A 104 3.82 1.21 -17.98
C ALA A 104 2.68 1.47 -16.98
N PHE A 105 1.78 0.49 -16.78
CA PHE A 105 0.73 0.61 -15.78
C PHE A 105 1.29 0.69 -14.37
N VAL A 106 2.26 -0.15 -14.02
CA VAL A 106 2.91 -0.13 -12.71
C VAL A 106 3.45 1.27 -12.44
N LYS A 107 4.26 1.83 -13.34
CA LYS A 107 4.79 3.19 -13.17
C LYS A 107 3.69 4.23 -12.96
N PHE A 108 2.63 4.20 -13.78
CA PHE A 108 1.48 5.08 -13.64
C PHE A 108 0.76 4.95 -12.29
N ALA A 109 0.54 3.71 -11.83
CA ALA A 109 -0.09 3.42 -10.55
C ALA A 109 0.79 3.84 -9.37
N GLN A 110 2.11 3.66 -9.49
CA GLN A 110 3.11 4.08 -8.52
C GLN A 110 3.06 5.60 -8.30
N GLU A 111 3.11 6.37 -9.39
CA GLU A 111 2.97 7.83 -9.38
C GLU A 111 1.66 8.22 -8.68
N PHE A 112 0.51 7.73 -9.17
CA PHE A 112 -0.79 8.05 -8.57
C PHE A 112 -0.88 7.68 -7.08
N ALA A 113 -0.31 6.55 -6.65
CA ALA A 113 -0.36 6.11 -5.27
C ALA A 113 0.39 7.07 -4.32
N GLU A 114 1.45 7.74 -4.78
CA GLU A 114 2.15 8.79 -4.02
C GLU A 114 1.38 10.11 -4.04
N GLU A 115 0.89 10.49 -5.22
CA GLU A 115 0.28 11.80 -5.44
C GLU A 115 -1.12 11.92 -4.84
N CYS A 116 -1.92 10.85 -4.84
CA CYS A 116 -3.31 10.87 -4.37
C CYS A 116 -3.48 11.32 -2.89
N GLY A 117 -2.39 11.36 -2.12
CA GLY A 117 -2.36 11.94 -0.77
C GLY A 117 -2.64 13.45 -0.73
N TYR A 118 -2.39 14.15 -1.83
CA TYR A 118 -2.50 15.61 -1.98
C TYR A 118 -3.11 16.08 -3.31
N LEU A 119 -3.42 15.17 -4.24
CA LEU A 119 -4.20 15.53 -5.43
C LEU A 119 -5.60 16.00 -5.07
N ALA A 120 -6.12 16.91 -5.90
CA ALA A 120 -7.53 17.30 -5.86
C ALA A 120 -8.44 16.11 -6.25
N TYR A 121 -9.62 16.08 -5.64
CA TYR A 121 -10.71 15.15 -5.95
C TYR A 121 -12.03 15.92 -5.90
N SER A 122 -13.04 15.44 -6.60
CA SER A 122 -14.37 16.06 -6.62
C SER A 122 -15.48 15.00 -6.67
N GLU A 123 -16.73 15.42 -6.57
CA GLU A 123 -17.88 14.52 -6.73
C GLU A 123 -18.04 14.03 -8.19
N GLU A 124 -17.62 14.83 -9.15
CA GLU A 124 -17.61 14.52 -10.60
C GLU A 124 -16.38 13.70 -11.02
N GLY A 125 -15.36 13.64 -10.15
CA GLY A 125 -14.12 12.91 -10.38
C GLY A 125 -13.08 13.73 -11.13
N VAL A 126 -11.90 13.88 -10.54
CA VAL A 126 -10.76 14.50 -11.21
C VAL A 126 -10.02 13.45 -12.02
N THR A 127 -9.84 13.71 -13.31
CA THR A 127 -9.21 12.74 -14.22
C THR A 127 -7.69 12.81 -14.15
N TYR A 128 -7.05 11.69 -13.77
CA TYR A 128 -5.61 11.47 -13.77
C TYR A 128 -5.24 10.49 -14.89
N LYS A 129 -4.31 10.85 -15.78
CA LYS A 129 -3.96 10.05 -16.97
C LYS A 129 -2.47 9.82 -17.09
N SER A 130 -2.08 8.69 -17.64
CA SER A 130 -0.70 8.45 -18.05
C SER A 130 -0.31 9.38 -19.21
N ASN A 131 0.99 9.66 -19.36
CA ASN A 131 1.51 10.54 -20.42
C ASN A 131 1.10 10.09 -21.83
N ASN A 132 1.01 8.77 -22.05
CA ASN A 132 0.57 8.19 -23.31
C ASN A 132 -0.96 8.03 -23.43
N LYS A 133 -1.73 8.50 -22.43
CA LYS A 133 -3.19 8.44 -22.33
C LYS A 133 -3.80 7.02 -22.35
N GLU A 134 -2.99 5.97 -22.26
CA GLU A 134 -3.45 4.58 -22.23
C GLU A 134 -4.13 4.21 -20.91
N TYR A 135 -3.74 4.85 -19.81
CA TYR A 135 -4.30 4.59 -18.48
C TYR A 135 -4.97 5.84 -17.92
N ARG A 136 -6.07 5.59 -17.22
CA ARG A 136 -6.92 6.63 -16.65
C ARG A 136 -7.45 6.20 -15.29
N ILE A 137 -7.30 7.07 -14.30
CA ILE A 137 -7.94 7.01 -13.00
C ILE A 137 -8.83 8.24 -12.84
N ASP A 138 -10.10 8.05 -12.55
CA ASP A 138 -10.99 9.13 -12.10
C ASP A 138 -11.01 9.14 -10.57
N TYR A 139 -10.57 10.24 -9.96
CA TYR A 139 -10.42 10.38 -8.52
C TYR A 139 -11.58 11.15 -7.91
N PHE A 140 -12.48 10.40 -7.28
CA PHE A 140 -13.70 10.91 -6.66
C PHE A 140 -13.53 11.13 -5.16
N ASP A 141 -14.34 12.00 -4.56
CA ASP A 141 -14.51 12.07 -3.11
C ASP A 141 -14.91 10.68 -2.54
N VAL A 142 -16.00 10.13 -3.08
CA VAL A 142 -16.53 8.78 -2.86
C VAL A 142 -17.12 8.25 -4.16
N ILE A 143 -17.02 6.94 -4.36
CA ILE A 143 -17.61 6.30 -5.53
C ILE A 143 -19.11 6.16 -5.31
N ARG A 144 -19.92 6.52 -6.30
CA ARG A 144 -21.38 6.38 -6.27
C ARG A 144 -21.86 5.43 -7.37
N ASN A 145 -23.00 4.79 -7.16
CA ASN A 145 -23.71 4.07 -8.22
C ASN A 145 -24.57 5.02 -9.06
N GLN A 146 -25.23 4.51 -10.10
CA GLN A 146 -26.11 5.29 -10.98
C GLN A 146 -27.30 5.95 -10.23
N ARG A 147 -27.67 5.46 -9.04
CA ARG A 147 -28.72 6.02 -8.19
C ARG A 147 -28.18 7.01 -7.15
N GLY A 148 -26.92 7.45 -7.28
CA GLY A 148 -26.26 8.37 -6.33
C GLY A 148 -25.86 7.74 -4.99
N ARG A 149 -26.11 6.44 -4.77
CA ARG A 149 -25.76 5.77 -3.50
C ARG A 149 -24.25 5.56 -3.40
N GLN A 150 -23.67 6.00 -2.29
CA GLN A 150 -22.27 5.78 -1.98
C GLN A 150 -21.95 4.27 -1.92
N LEU A 151 -20.89 3.89 -2.61
CA LEU A 151 -20.34 2.54 -2.58
C LEU A 151 -19.18 2.48 -1.59
N ASN A 152 -19.16 1.44 -0.77
CA ASN A 152 -18.10 1.20 0.20
C ASN A 152 -16.92 0.43 -0.43
N THR A 153 -16.50 0.81 -1.65
CA THR A 153 -15.35 0.22 -2.35
C THR A 153 -14.24 1.26 -2.55
N PRO A 154 -12.96 0.91 -2.31
CA PRO A 154 -11.88 1.88 -2.44
C PRO A 154 -11.58 2.22 -3.89
N ALA A 155 -11.72 1.25 -4.80
CA ALA A 155 -11.62 1.43 -6.23
C ALA A 155 -12.62 0.51 -6.96
N ARG A 156 -12.78 0.74 -8.26
CA ARG A 156 -13.41 -0.19 -9.20
C ARG A 156 -12.89 0.05 -10.61
N ILE A 157 -12.91 -0.96 -11.46
CA ILE A 157 -12.59 -0.83 -12.88
C ILE A 157 -13.82 -1.07 -13.78
N SER A 158 -13.91 -0.29 -14.84
CA SER A 158 -14.85 -0.53 -15.94
C SER A 158 -14.37 -1.69 -16.82
N GLN A 159 -15.21 -2.72 -16.93
CA GLN A 159 -14.95 -3.89 -17.77
C GLN A 159 -15.03 -3.61 -19.29
N ILE A 160 -15.47 -2.40 -19.67
CA ILE A 160 -15.63 -2.02 -21.08
C ILE A 160 -14.39 -1.27 -21.59
N ASN A 161 -13.82 -0.38 -20.78
CA ASN A 161 -12.80 0.56 -21.24
C ASN A 161 -11.59 0.67 -20.31
N GLY A 162 -11.49 -0.16 -19.27
CA GLY A 162 -10.34 -0.19 -18.35
C GLY A 162 -10.20 1.05 -17.48
N LYS A 163 -11.23 1.92 -17.43
CA LYS A 163 -11.24 3.11 -16.60
C LYS A 163 -11.34 2.72 -15.13
N ILE A 164 -10.37 3.17 -14.33
CA ILE A 164 -10.37 2.93 -12.88
C ILE A 164 -11.00 4.15 -12.20
N GLU A 165 -11.87 3.91 -11.23
CA GLU A 165 -12.44 4.94 -10.36
C GLU A 165 -11.95 4.70 -8.95
N VAL A 166 -11.53 5.76 -8.26
CA VAL A 166 -10.90 5.69 -6.94
C VAL A 166 -11.62 6.62 -5.97
N SER A 167 -11.83 6.16 -4.73
CA SER A 167 -12.39 6.98 -3.64
C SER A 167 -11.29 7.59 -2.77
N ALA A 168 -11.20 8.92 -2.74
CA ALA A 168 -10.31 9.69 -1.87
C ALA A 168 -10.55 9.39 -0.38
N LYS A 169 -11.82 9.34 0.05
CA LYS A 169 -12.20 9.00 1.43
C LYS A 169 -11.56 7.70 1.92
N GLN A 170 -11.34 6.73 1.04
CA GLN A 170 -10.71 5.46 1.37
C GLN A 170 -9.20 5.48 1.15
N PHE A 171 -8.74 5.95 0.00
CA PHE A 171 -7.31 5.94 -0.37
C PHE A 171 -6.44 6.79 0.57
N LEU A 172 -6.95 7.92 1.06
CA LEU A 172 -6.22 8.76 2.03
C LEU A 172 -5.92 8.04 3.34
N LYS A 173 -6.66 6.97 3.68
CA LYS A 173 -6.43 6.16 4.90
C LYS A 173 -5.39 5.07 4.70
N TYR A 174 -5.09 4.72 3.46
CA TYR A 174 -4.19 3.63 3.08
C TYR A 174 -2.75 4.13 2.90
N SER A 175 -1.78 3.26 3.17
CA SER A 175 -0.39 3.48 2.80
C SER A 175 -0.21 3.31 1.29
N ILE A 176 0.89 3.81 0.73
CA ILE A 176 1.29 3.63 -0.66
C ILE A 176 1.25 2.14 -1.06
N PRO A 177 1.89 1.20 -0.33
CA PRO A 177 1.81 -0.21 -0.68
C PRO A 177 0.36 -0.73 -0.72
N MET A 178 -0.49 -0.32 0.22
CA MET A 178 -1.89 -0.70 0.23
C MET A 178 -2.65 -0.18 -1.01
N ARG A 179 -2.41 1.08 -1.40
CA ARG A 179 -2.98 1.67 -2.63
C ARG A 179 -2.53 0.90 -3.87
N MET A 180 -1.24 0.55 -3.92
CA MET A 180 -0.67 -0.24 -5.01
C MET A 180 -1.34 -1.62 -5.13
N SER A 181 -1.55 -2.35 -4.04
CA SER A 181 -2.24 -3.64 -4.13
C SER A 181 -3.67 -3.52 -4.67
N ILE A 182 -4.38 -2.44 -4.32
CA ILE A 182 -5.75 -2.18 -4.82
C ILE A 182 -5.71 -1.87 -6.32
N LEU A 183 -4.82 -0.98 -6.77
CA LEU A 183 -4.71 -0.61 -8.18
C LEU A 183 -4.28 -1.78 -9.06
N LEU A 184 -3.35 -2.63 -8.57
CA LEU A 184 -2.93 -3.84 -9.27
C LEU A 184 -4.06 -4.88 -9.38
N HIS A 185 -4.91 -4.98 -8.36
CA HIS A 185 -6.10 -5.82 -8.38
C HIS A 185 -7.10 -5.35 -9.43
N GLU A 186 -7.43 -4.06 -9.46
CA GLU A 186 -8.30 -3.48 -10.49
C GLU A 186 -7.71 -3.66 -11.90
N TYR A 187 -6.40 -3.48 -12.07
CA TYR A 187 -5.73 -3.73 -13.33
C TYR A 187 -5.82 -5.20 -13.77
N ALA A 188 -5.68 -6.14 -12.83
CA ALA A 188 -5.75 -7.56 -13.13
C ALA A 188 -7.11 -7.95 -13.72
N HIS A 189 -8.21 -7.43 -13.16
CA HIS A 189 -9.55 -7.68 -13.67
C HIS A 189 -9.71 -7.44 -15.17
N PHE A 190 -9.16 -6.33 -15.70
CA PHE A 190 -9.34 -5.96 -17.09
C PHE A 190 -8.21 -6.46 -18.01
N TYR A 191 -6.96 -6.50 -17.54
CA TYR A 191 -5.81 -6.70 -18.42
C TYR A 191 -5.12 -8.06 -18.27
N LEU A 192 -5.33 -8.80 -17.18
CA LEU A 192 -4.58 -10.04 -16.90
C LEU A 192 -5.48 -11.26 -16.73
N ASN A 193 -6.68 -11.07 -16.19
CA ASN A 193 -7.58 -12.18 -15.94
C ASN A 193 -8.09 -12.79 -17.24
N LYS A 194 -8.19 -14.12 -17.27
CA LYS A 194 -8.95 -14.86 -18.27
C LYS A 194 -10.45 -14.68 -18.04
N SER A 195 -10.88 -14.66 -16.78
CA SER A 195 -12.26 -14.35 -16.39
C SER A 195 -12.31 -13.00 -15.69
N PRO A 196 -12.84 -11.94 -16.32
CA PRO A 196 -12.78 -10.60 -15.76
C PRO A 196 -13.51 -10.43 -14.42
N HIS A 197 -14.44 -11.33 -14.10
CA HIS A 197 -15.23 -11.29 -12.85
C HIS A 197 -14.62 -12.17 -11.75
N SER A 198 -13.50 -12.85 -12.02
CA SER A 198 -12.84 -13.71 -11.05
C SER A 198 -11.99 -12.90 -10.08
N GLU A 199 -12.54 -12.67 -8.88
CA GLU A 199 -11.82 -12.05 -7.77
C GLU A 199 -10.56 -12.81 -7.35
N ILE A 200 -10.61 -14.15 -7.38
CA ILE A 200 -9.46 -15.00 -7.01
C ILE A 200 -8.32 -14.83 -8.03
N GLU A 201 -8.65 -14.81 -9.32
CA GLU A 201 -7.63 -14.61 -10.37
C GLU A 201 -7.03 -13.20 -10.30
N ALA A 202 -7.86 -12.19 -10.02
CA ALA A 202 -7.40 -10.82 -9.82
C ALA A 202 -6.45 -10.71 -8.62
N ASP A 203 -6.80 -11.34 -7.49
CA ASP A 203 -5.96 -11.41 -6.30
C ASP A 203 -4.62 -12.08 -6.58
N GLU A 204 -4.60 -13.23 -7.25
CA GLU A 204 -3.36 -13.96 -7.58
C GLU A 204 -2.45 -13.15 -8.50
N ASN A 205 -3.00 -12.56 -9.55
CA ASN A 205 -2.24 -11.74 -10.50
C ASN A 205 -1.69 -10.47 -9.83
N ALA A 206 -2.51 -9.79 -9.03
CA ALA A 206 -2.07 -8.62 -8.28
C ALA A 206 -1.00 -8.98 -7.25
N LEU A 207 -1.15 -10.09 -6.52
CA LEU A 207 -0.19 -10.56 -5.53
C LEU A 207 1.15 -10.92 -6.16
N ARG A 208 1.16 -11.58 -7.32
CA ARG A 208 2.38 -11.89 -8.08
C ARG A 208 3.12 -10.61 -8.49
N LEU A 209 2.42 -9.62 -9.02
CA LEU A 209 3.03 -8.33 -9.39
C LEU A 209 3.53 -7.59 -8.14
N TYR A 210 2.71 -7.49 -7.10
CA TYR A 210 3.00 -6.77 -5.88
C TYR A 210 4.25 -7.32 -5.17
N LEU A 211 4.35 -8.65 -5.02
CA LEU A 211 5.51 -9.30 -4.42
C LEU A 211 6.72 -9.28 -5.34
N GLY A 212 6.54 -9.44 -6.66
CA GLY A 212 7.63 -9.29 -7.62
C GLY A 212 8.23 -7.88 -7.63
N LEU A 213 7.44 -6.86 -7.29
CA LEU A 213 7.90 -5.48 -7.09
C LEU A 213 8.50 -5.24 -5.70
N GLU A 214 8.65 -6.26 -4.86
CA GLU A 214 9.25 -6.18 -3.52
C GLU A 214 8.45 -5.35 -2.49
N TYR A 215 7.14 -5.15 -2.70
CA TYR A 215 6.32 -4.46 -1.71
C TYR A 215 6.10 -5.30 -0.44
N PRO A 216 5.85 -4.65 0.72
CA PRO A 216 5.70 -5.35 1.99
C PRO A 216 4.48 -6.30 2.03
N LYS A 217 4.74 -7.57 2.37
CA LYS A 217 3.71 -8.61 2.59
C LYS A 217 2.67 -8.24 3.65
N ILE A 218 3.05 -7.46 4.68
CA ILE A 218 2.12 -7.09 5.75
C ILE A 218 1.02 -6.12 5.27
N ASP A 219 1.35 -5.24 4.33
CA ASP A 219 0.44 -4.18 3.89
C ASP A 219 -0.67 -4.77 3.01
N ILE A 220 -0.35 -5.76 2.16
CA ILE A 220 -1.37 -6.48 1.40
C ILE A 220 -2.32 -7.25 2.33
N MET A 221 -1.81 -7.92 3.37
CA MET A 221 -2.69 -8.57 4.38
C MET A 221 -3.63 -7.55 5.05
N ASN A 222 -3.14 -6.35 5.36
CA ASN A 222 -3.96 -5.29 5.94
C ASN A 222 -5.04 -4.79 4.98
N VAL A 223 -4.76 -4.70 3.67
CA VAL A 223 -5.79 -4.35 2.66
C VAL A 223 -6.88 -5.39 2.66
N PHE A 224 -6.53 -6.66 2.51
CA PHE A 224 -7.50 -7.74 2.43
C PHE A 224 -8.36 -7.81 3.69
N ILE A 225 -7.77 -7.69 4.88
CA ILE A 225 -8.53 -7.62 6.12
C ILE A 225 -9.49 -6.41 6.14
N ASN A 226 -9.04 -5.23 5.71
CA ASN A 226 -9.87 -4.03 5.71
C ASN A 226 -11.01 -4.07 4.68
N VAL A 227 -10.79 -4.70 3.54
CA VAL A 227 -11.81 -4.90 2.50
C VAL A 227 -12.79 -6.00 2.94
N PHE A 228 -12.29 -7.16 3.39
CA PHE A 228 -13.13 -8.30 3.80
C PHE A 228 -13.96 -8.03 5.07
N LYS A 229 -13.42 -7.30 6.05
CA LYS A 229 -14.20 -6.91 7.25
C LYS A 229 -15.46 -6.12 6.90
N ARG A 230 -15.50 -5.45 5.75
CA ARG A 230 -16.65 -4.65 5.32
C ARG A 230 -17.70 -5.47 4.57
N SER A 231 -17.38 -6.70 4.15
CA SER A 231 -18.27 -7.57 3.40
C SER A 231 -17.93 -9.05 3.65
N PRO A 232 -18.27 -9.61 4.83
CA PRO A 232 -17.95 -10.99 5.17
C PRO A 232 -18.73 -11.97 4.28
N SER A 233 -18.03 -12.91 3.66
CA SER A 233 -18.62 -14.01 2.87
C SER A 233 -17.69 -15.22 2.83
N GLU A 234 -18.24 -16.41 2.55
CA GLU A 234 -17.42 -17.62 2.37
C GLU A 234 -16.42 -17.49 1.21
N ASN A 235 -16.79 -16.77 0.15
CA ASN A 235 -15.86 -16.47 -0.94
C ASN A 235 -14.67 -15.65 -0.45
N ASN A 236 -14.92 -14.62 0.36
CA ASN A 236 -13.88 -13.77 0.93
C ASN A 236 -12.98 -14.51 1.93
N LYS A 237 -13.55 -15.47 2.68
CA LYS A 237 -12.78 -16.38 3.53
C LYS A 237 -11.82 -17.26 2.69
N LYS A 238 -12.30 -17.83 1.59
CA LYS A 238 -11.47 -18.62 0.66
C LYS A 238 -10.33 -17.78 0.05
N ARG A 239 -10.65 -16.57 -0.43
CA ARG A 239 -9.65 -15.61 -0.95
C ARG A 239 -8.55 -15.31 0.09
N PHE A 240 -8.95 -15.05 1.33
CA PHE A 240 -8.00 -14.81 2.42
C PHE A 240 -7.09 -16.01 2.71
N GLN A 241 -7.66 -17.23 2.75
CA GLN A 241 -6.88 -18.46 2.98
C GLN A 241 -5.87 -18.73 1.86
N LEU A 242 -6.26 -18.51 0.60
CA LEU A 242 -5.35 -18.65 -0.54
C LEU A 242 -4.18 -17.66 -0.47
N LEU A 243 -4.48 -16.41 -0.13
CA LEU A 243 -3.47 -15.38 0.04
C LEU A 243 -2.51 -15.69 1.19
N GLU A 244 -3.04 -16.13 2.34
CA GLU A 244 -2.23 -16.52 3.48
C GLU A 244 -1.29 -17.68 3.12
N LYS A 245 -1.81 -18.69 2.40
CA LYS A 245 -1.01 -19.81 1.90
C LYS A 245 0.09 -19.34 0.97
N TYR A 246 -0.23 -18.49 -0.01
CA TYR A 246 0.75 -17.98 -0.97
C TYR A 246 1.86 -17.17 -0.30
N ILE A 247 1.52 -16.27 0.63
CA ILE A 247 2.49 -15.46 1.36
C ILE A 247 3.42 -16.33 2.22
N LYS A 248 2.89 -17.39 2.85
CA LYS A 248 3.69 -18.36 3.63
C LYS A 248 4.65 -19.15 2.75
N THR A 249 4.20 -19.63 1.58
CA THR A 249 5.07 -20.38 0.65
C THR A 249 6.21 -19.56 0.06
N GLN A 250 6.12 -18.23 0.08
CA GLN A 250 7.18 -17.32 -0.37
C GLN A 250 8.14 -16.93 0.78
N GLN A 251 8.07 -17.60 1.95
CA GLN A 251 9.00 -17.42 3.08
C GLN A 251 10.16 -18.43 3.10
N GLU A 252 10.16 -19.38 2.15
CA GLU A 252 11.28 -20.29 1.85
C GLU A 252 12.15 -19.71 0.74
#